data_AF-A0A2V9LLZ4-F1
#
_entry.id   AF-A0A2V9LLZ4-F1
#
_cell.length_a   1.000
_cell.length_b   1.000
_cell.length_c   1.000
_cell.angle_alpha   90.00
_cell.angle_beta   90.00
_cell.angle_gamma   90.00
#
_symmetry.space_group_name_H-M   'P 1'
#
loop_
_entity.id
_entity.type
_entity.pdbx_description
1 polymer ?
#
loop_
_entity_poly.entity_id
_entity_poly.type
_entity_poly.pdbx_seq_one_letter_code
_entity_poly.pdbx_strand_id
1 'polypeptide(L)'
;DGYLYENGAESRVDPAAPRFLGAEARARAAAEEEARLRGQADRLLADAERWRADAVLHRETAAACRYALEVLDVCAPAPLFARLAAAEGARNRLEERRAAEESARKRVTGAEERLSMLRVRHAELEAAIERAGISGIRDRLAQMESELERAREAERKAIDAAGRARKESDERAADAEEAAARLESASGRARESRDALLPLVDPRYRADLDEYVFRTMRGQQILPENVPGLIQEASNARARAFQWIDSSDGLRNQRLWHKYAFRLEEEAREIRDQAGRPVEQVYEEREGEVRSLETALDNKTRDLLERVVMAGLVRRLQGQVRELRETIQGINRLAADLRFGTSRFQLSLRQRPEFQRLLDLLREQAVLQPALREELRDFFQARLDDLRQAREGEVPEILDYRRWFEYGLQVQSRAGGTAQDLPRQRLRFGSTGEQAVPTYLLVLAVASLLFDRTGARVRLLLLDEAFLGIDAGRREVLLQFADRAGIDLIVATPELDGVTPALTASSTLFIEKTSEQDVFVSDYHWSRPGPQPGLLEQPAEPAETDLVLGVRPATKGMNETTDEHR
;
A
#
# COMPACT_ATOMS: atom_id res chain seq x y z
N ASP A 1 -33.05 -20.48 13.85
CA ASP A 1 -32.96 -19.08 13.38
C ASP A 1 -31.70 -18.32 13.77
N GLY A 2 -30.69 -18.88 14.45
CA GLY A 2 -29.29 -18.42 14.30
C GLY A 2 -28.98 -16.95 14.65
N TYR A 3 -29.69 -16.36 15.62
CA TYR A 3 -29.36 -15.02 16.14
C TYR A 3 -28.72 -15.13 17.51
N LEU A 4 -27.56 -14.50 17.68
CA LEU A 4 -26.89 -14.33 18.98
C LEU A 4 -26.85 -12.83 19.28
N TYR A 5 -27.43 -12.41 20.40
CA TYR A 5 -27.41 -11.03 20.86
C TYR A 5 -26.30 -10.86 21.90
N GLU A 6 -25.19 -10.24 21.51
CA GLU A 6 -24.25 -9.62 22.45
C GLU A 6 -24.10 -8.15 22.10
N ASN A 7 -24.30 -7.28 23.10
CA ASN A 7 -24.06 -5.83 23.03
C ASN A 7 -24.76 -5.07 21.89
N GLY A 8 -26.03 -5.39 21.61
CA GLY A 8 -26.90 -4.55 20.77
C GLY A 8 -26.63 -4.58 19.26
N ALA A 9 -25.82 -5.52 18.76
CA ALA A 9 -25.67 -5.77 17.33
C ALA A 9 -26.21 -7.16 16.97
N GLU A 10 -27.20 -7.22 16.08
CA GLU A 10 -27.71 -8.47 15.51
C GLU A 10 -26.66 -9.05 14.54
N SER A 11 -26.04 -10.17 14.92
CA SER A 11 -25.22 -10.97 14.02
C SER A 11 -25.97 -12.24 13.64
N ARG A 12 -26.17 -12.43 12.33
CA ARG A 12 -26.80 -13.62 11.76
C ARG A 12 -25.72 -14.69 11.58
N VAL A 13 -25.76 -15.72 12.42
CA VAL A 13 -24.89 -16.89 12.26
C VAL A 13 -25.50 -17.78 11.19
N ASP A 14 -24.86 -17.83 10.02
CA ASP A 14 -25.28 -18.65 8.88
C ASP A 14 -25.37 -20.14 9.31
N PRO A 15 -26.55 -20.79 9.26
CA PRO A 15 -26.77 -22.12 9.81
C PRO A 15 -26.30 -23.24 8.87
N ALA A 16 -25.29 -22.99 8.02
CA ALA A 16 -24.67 -24.04 7.24
C ALA A 16 -24.00 -25.03 8.21
N ALA A 17 -24.50 -26.27 8.24
CA ALA A 17 -23.93 -27.38 8.98
C ALA A 17 -22.39 -27.44 8.82
N PRO A 18 -21.63 -27.86 9.84
CA PRO A 18 -20.17 -27.85 9.77
C PRO A 18 -19.72 -28.75 8.62
N ARG A 19 -19.37 -28.13 7.48
CA ARG A 19 -19.07 -28.81 6.20
C ARG A 19 -17.84 -29.72 6.26
N PHE A 20 -17.09 -29.69 7.37
CA PHE A 20 -15.80 -30.36 7.48
C PHE A 20 -15.67 -31.08 8.84
N LEU A 21 -15.73 -32.41 8.80
CA LEU A 21 -15.39 -33.29 9.91
C LEU A 21 -13.86 -33.39 9.99
N GLY A 22 -13.27 -33.10 11.16
CA GLY A 22 -11.82 -33.14 11.41
C GLY A 22 -11.14 -31.76 11.42
N ALA A 23 -10.07 -31.64 12.22
CA ALA A 23 -9.31 -30.38 12.38
C ALA A 23 -8.58 -29.97 11.10
N GLU A 24 -8.10 -30.94 10.32
CA GLU A 24 -7.33 -30.72 9.10
C GLU A 24 -8.21 -30.20 7.94
N ALA A 25 -9.43 -30.71 7.81
CA ALA A 25 -10.38 -30.26 6.81
C ALA A 25 -10.87 -28.83 7.07
N ARG A 26 -11.05 -28.43 8.35
CA ARG A 26 -11.34 -27.05 8.73
C ARG A 26 -10.19 -26.09 8.44
N ALA A 27 -8.95 -26.53 8.65
CA ALA A 27 -7.76 -25.73 8.38
C ALA A 27 -7.57 -25.47 6.87
N ARG A 28 -7.77 -26.48 6.02
CA ARG A 28 -7.72 -26.32 4.55
C ARG A 28 -8.78 -25.36 4.04
N ALA A 29 -10.03 -25.50 4.48
CA ALA A 29 -11.12 -24.62 4.05
C ALA A 29 -10.88 -23.16 4.48
N ALA A 30 -10.33 -22.93 5.68
CA ALA A 30 -9.96 -21.60 6.13
C ALA A 30 -8.83 -21.00 5.27
N ALA A 31 -7.83 -21.79 4.89
CA ALA A 31 -6.73 -21.35 4.04
C ALA A 31 -7.19 -21.03 2.60
N GLU A 32 -8.12 -21.82 2.05
CA GLU A 32 -8.72 -21.56 0.73
C GLU A 32 -9.54 -20.26 0.74
N GLU A 33 -10.34 -20.03 1.78
CA GLU A 33 -11.14 -18.81 1.91
C GLU A 33 -10.25 -17.58 2.14
N GLU A 34 -9.18 -17.71 2.92
CA GLU A 34 -8.17 -16.66 3.08
C GLU A 34 -7.49 -16.32 1.75
N ALA A 35 -7.08 -17.33 0.97
CA ALA A 35 -6.49 -17.12 -0.34
C ALA A 35 -7.48 -16.44 -1.31
N ARG A 36 -8.76 -16.81 -1.28
CA ARG A 36 -9.82 -16.18 -2.06
C ARG A 36 -9.99 -14.70 -1.72
N LEU A 37 -10.05 -14.38 -0.43
CA LEU A 37 -10.21 -13.01 0.07
C LEU A 37 -8.98 -12.15 -0.26
N ARG A 38 -7.76 -12.68 -0.09
CA ARG A 38 -6.53 -11.98 -0.49
C ARG A 38 -6.52 -11.69 -1.98
N GLY A 39 -6.82 -12.67 -2.82
CA GLY A 39 -6.89 -12.47 -4.27
C GLY A 39 -7.96 -11.45 -4.69
N GLN A 40 -9.08 -11.35 -3.95
CA GLN A 40 -10.08 -10.31 -4.17
C GLN A 40 -9.57 -8.92 -3.75
N ALA A 41 -8.87 -8.82 -2.62
CA ALA A 41 -8.28 -7.57 -2.15
C ALA A 41 -7.23 -7.04 -3.12
N ASP A 42 -6.33 -7.89 -3.62
CA ASP A 42 -5.27 -7.50 -4.56
C ASP A 42 -5.85 -6.96 -5.87
N ARG A 43 -6.93 -7.58 -6.39
CA ARG A 43 -7.64 -7.07 -7.58
C ARG A 43 -8.25 -5.70 -7.34
N LEU A 44 -8.93 -5.51 -6.21
CA LEU A 44 -9.55 -4.23 -5.87
C LEU A 44 -8.51 -3.13 -5.69
N LEU A 45 -7.34 -3.44 -5.11
CA LEU A 45 -6.22 -2.51 -4.99
C LEU A 45 -5.65 -2.13 -6.36
N ALA A 46 -5.40 -3.12 -7.22
CA ALA A 46 -4.90 -2.87 -8.57
C ALA A 46 -5.89 -2.03 -9.41
N ASP A 47 -7.19 -2.28 -9.28
CA ASP A 47 -8.22 -1.47 -9.92
C ASP A 47 -8.21 -0.04 -9.35
N ALA A 48 -8.14 0.13 -8.02
CA ALA A 48 -8.08 1.45 -7.39
C ALA A 48 -6.87 2.27 -7.83
N GLU A 49 -5.68 1.65 -7.93
CA GLU A 49 -4.47 2.30 -8.45
C GLU A 49 -4.62 2.76 -9.90
N ARG A 50 -5.21 1.91 -10.76
CA ARG A 50 -5.52 2.28 -12.15
C ARG A 50 -6.46 3.47 -12.21
N TRP A 51 -7.57 3.43 -11.48
CA TRP A 51 -8.54 4.52 -11.44
C TRP A 51 -7.93 5.83 -10.91
N ARG A 52 -7.01 5.75 -9.94
CA ARG A 52 -6.25 6.93 -9.44
C ARG A 52 -5.35 7.52 -10.51
N ALA A 53 -4.59 6.69 -11.23
CA ALA A 53 -3.72 7.14 -12.31
C ALA A 53 -4.53 7.80 -13.44
N ASP A 54 -5.64 7.18 -13.85
CA ASP A 54 -6.55 7.72 -14.86
C ASP A 54 -7.15 9.06 -14.40
N ALA A 55 -7.57 9.18 -13.13
CA ALA A 55 -8.11 10.42 -12.58
C ALA A 55 -7.10 11.57 -12.62
N VAL A 56 -5.82 11.32 -12.31
CA VAL A 56 -4.75 12.34 -12.41
C VAL A 56 -4.60 12.81 -13.85
N LEU A 57 -4.49 11.88 -14.81
CA LEU A 57 -4.37 12.20 -16.23
C LEU A 57 -5.57 13.01 -16.75
N HIS A 58 -6.78 12.59 -16.38
CA HIS A 58 -8.00 13.30 -16.76
C HIS A 58 -8.08 14.71 -16.15
N ARG A 59 -7.56 14.90 -14.93
CA ARG A 59 -7.50 16.22 -14.28
C ARG A 59 -6.54 17.17 -14.97
N GLU A 60 -5.35 16.69 -15.34
CA GLU A 60 -4.39 17.45 -16.13
C GLU A 60 -4.98 17.83 -17.49
N THR A 61 -5.65 16.88 -18.15
CA THR A 61 -6.33 17.09 -19.43
C THR A 61 -7.44 18.15 -19.30
N ALA A 62 -8.27 18.05 -18.27
CA ALA A 62 -9.34 19.01 -18.01
C ALA A 62 -8.80 20.42 -17.73
N ALA A 63 -7.69 20.54 -16.97
CA ALA A 63 -7.03 21.81 -16.72
C ALA A 63 -6.49 22.44 -18.01
N ALA A 64 -5.85 21.64 -18.87
CA ALA A 64 -5.37 22.09 -20.17
C ALA A 64 -6.54 22.54 -21.08
N CYS A 65 -7.65 21.80 -21.09
CA CYS A 65 -8.86 22.17 -21.83
C CYS A 65 -9.51 23.46 -21.31
N ARG A 66 -9.58 23.66 -20.00
CA ARG A 66 -10.10 24.92 -19.41
C ARG A 66 -9.25 26.11 -19.80
N TYR A 67 -7.94 26.00 -19.65
CA TYR A 67 -7.00 27.03 -20.10
C TYR A 67 -7.20 27.34 -21.59
N ALA A 68 -7.36 26.32 -22.42
CA ALA A 68 -7.61 26.51 -23.85
C ALA A 68 -8.96 27.21 -24.13
N LEU A 69 -10.03 26.88 -23.40
CA LEU A 69 -11.33 27.52 -23.53
C LEU A 69 -11.30 28.99 -23.10
N GLU A 70 -10.62 29.32 -22.01
CA GLU A 70 -10.42 30.70 -21.56
C GLU A 70 -9.68 31.53 -22.61
N VAL A 71 -8.61 30.97 -23.20
CA VAL A 71 -7.86 31.61 -24.29
C VAL A 71 -8.75 31.82 -25.54
N LEU A 72 -9.62 30.86 -25.85
CA LEU A 72 -10.54 30.96 -27.00
C LEU A 72 -11.68 31.95 -26.78
N ASP A 73 -12.18 32.13 -25.55
CA ASP A 73 -13.24 33.11 -25.25
C ASP A 73 -12.79 34.56 -25.52
N VAL A 74 -11.49 34.85 -25.33
CA VAL A 74 -10.89 36.14 -25.69
C VAL A 74 -10.99 36.42 -27.20
N CYS A 75 -11.10 35.37 -28.01
CA CYS A 75 -11.19 35.40 -29.47
C CYS A 75 -12.59 35.09 -29.99
N ALA A 76 -13.64 35.37 -29.21
CA ALA A 76 -15.02 35.18 -29.63
C ALA A 76 -15.29 35.81 -31.02
N PRO A 77 -16.11 35.17 -31.89
CA PRO A 77 -16.25 35.58 -33.28
C PRO A 77 -16.71 37.03 -33.45
N ALA A 78 -17.72 37.46 -32.69
CA ALA A 78 -18.31 38.78 -32.84
C ALA A 78 -17.33 39.94 -32.53
N PRO A 79 -16.60 39.94 -31.39
CA PRO A 79 -15.53 40.91 -31.16
C PRO A 79 -14.44 40.92 -32.22
N LEU A 80 -14.08 39.74 -32.75
CA LEU A 80 -13.00 39.60 -33.73
C LEU A 80 -13.41 40.18 -35.09
N PHE A 81 -14.63 39.89 -35.56
CA PHE A 81 -15.18 40.49 -36.79
C PHE A 81 -15.38 42.01 -36.66
N ALA A 82 -15.86 42.49 -35.51
CA ALA A 82 -15.98 43.93 -35.27
C ALA A 82 -14.62 44.64 -35.32
N ARG A 83 -13.57 44.01 -34.75
CA ARG A 83 -12.19 44.52 -34.82
C ARG A 83 -11.64 44.50 -36.26
N LEU A 84 -11.88 43.42 -37.00
CA LEU A 84 -11.45 43.30 -38.40
C LEU A 84 -12.11 44.37 -39.28
N ALA A 85 -13.43 44.50 -39.22
CA ALA A 85 -14.18 45.50 -39.98
C ALA A 85 -13.76 46.94 -39.61
N ALA A 86 -13.49 47.19 -38.33
CA ALA A 86 -12.97 48.49 -37.87
C ALA A 86 -11.56 48.77 -38.42
N ALA A 87 -10.68 47.77 -38.47
CA ALA A 87 -9.33 47.89 -39.00
C ALA A 87 -9.33 48.10 -40.52
N GLU A 88 -10.12 47.33 -41.27
CA GLU A 88 -10.32 47.51 -42.72
C GLU A 88 -10.90 48.89 -43.04
N GLY A 89 -11.94 49.29 -42.30
CA GLY A 89 -12.53 50.63 -42.42
C GLY A 89 -11.54 51.74 -42.09
N ALA A 90 -10.69 51.57 -41.07
CA ALA A 90 -9.64 52.53 -40.73
C ALA A 90 -8.55 52.61 -41.80
N ARG A 91 -8.15 51.47 -42.38
CA ARG A 91 -7.15 51.40 -43.46
C ARG A 91 -7.65 52.11 -44.72
N ASN A 92 -8.87 51.85 -45.15
CA ASN A 92 -9.46 52.50 -46.33
C ASN A 92 -9.58 54.02 -46.12
N ARG A 93 -10.04 54.44 -44.93
CA ARG A 93 -10.11 55.87 -44.59
C ARG A 93 -8.73 56.52 -44.55
N LEU A 94 -7.69 55.83 -44.08
CA LEU A 94 -6.33 56.37 -44.06
C LEU A 94 -5.82 56.62 -45.49
N GLU A 95 -6.09 55.73 -46.44
CA GLU A 95 -5.73 55.93 -47.84
C GLU A 95 -6.45 57.15 -48.44
N GLU A 96 -7.74 57.30 -48.18
CA GLU A 96 -8.52 58.49 -48.58
C GLU A 96 -7.95 59.79 -47.97
N ARG A 97 -7.56 59.75 -46.69
CA ARG A 97 -7.01 60.92 -45.97
C ARG A 97 -5.62 61.30 -46.47
N ARG A 98 -4.75 60.33 -46.76
CA ARG A 98 -3.43 60.56 -47.37
C ARG A 98 -3.56 61.17 -48.77
N ALA A 99 -4.48 60.67 -49.59
CA ALA A 99 -4.75 61.26 -50.90
C ALA A 99 -5.24 62.71 -50.79
N ALA A 100 -6.07 63.02 -49.79
CA ALA A 100 -6.54 64.38 -49.52
C ALA A 100 -5.43 65.31 -49.01
N GLU A 101 -4.55 64.83 -48.12
CA GLU A 101 -3.36 65.57 -47.68
C GLU A 101 -2.43 65.90 -48.86
N GLU A 102 -2.17 64.92 -49.73
CA GLU A 102 -1.32 65.12 -50.91
C GLU A 102 -1.91 66.16 -51.87
N SER A 103 -3.23 66.14 -52.05
CA SER A 103 -3.95 67.16 -52.83
C SER A 103 -3.89 68.55 -52.18
N ALA A 104 -4.00 68.64 -50.85
CA ALA A 104 -3.84 69.89 -50.12
C ALA A 104 -2.41 70.45 -50.24
N ARG A 105 -1.38 69.60 -50.08
CA ARG A 105 0.03 69.98 -50.30
C ARG A 105 0.25 70.54 -51.71
N LYS A 106 -0.28 69.89 -52.75
CA LYS A 106 -0.21 70.38 -54.14
C LYS A 106 -0.88 71.75 -54.33
N ARG A 107 -1.95 72.04 -53.59
CA ARG A 107 -2.59 73.38 -53.60
C ARG A 107 -1.73 74.43 -52.90
N VAL A 108 -1.07 74.09 -51.79
CA VAL A 108 -0.14 74.97 -51.09
C VAL A 108 1.03 75.33 -52.00
N THR A 109 1.69 74.35 -52.60
CA THR A 109 2.82 74.61 -53.51
C THR A 109 2.41 75.50 -54.68
N GLY A 110 1.25 75.23 -55.31
CA GLY A 110 0.74 76.08 -56.39
C GLY A 110 0.35 77.51 -55.95
N ALA A 111 -0.09 77.70 -54.70
CA ALA A 111 -0.38 79.03 -54.15
C ALA A 111 0.91 79.80 -53.82
N GLU A 112 1.93 79.12 -53.29
CA GLU A 112 3.25 79.69 -53.01
C GLU A 112 4.00 80.07 -54.29
N GLU A 113 3.92 79.26 -55.35
CA GLU A 113 4.45 79.58 -56.67
C GLU A 113 3.78 80.84 -57.26
N ARG A 114 2.45 80.95 -57.16
CA ARG A 114 1.71 82.16 -57.58
C ARG A 114 2.10 83.39 -56.77
N LEU A 115 2.26 83.25 -55.45
CA LEU A 115 2.73 84.32 -54.58
C LEU A 115 4.14 84.77 -54.95
N SER A 116 5.03 83.83 -55.25
CA SER A 116 6.40 84.11 -55.72
C SER A 116 6.38 84.92 -57.03
N MET A 117 5.57 84.51 -58.01
CA MET A 117 5.41 85.26 -59.27
C MET A 117 4.87 86.68 -59.04
N LEU A 118 3.87 86.84 -58.18
CA LEU A 118 3.31 88.16 -57.85
C LEU A 118 4.31 89.07 -57.14
N ARG A 119 5.15 88.53 -56.25
CA ARG A 119 6.23 89.27 -55.59
C ARG A 119 7.28 89.77 -56.56
N VAL A 120 7.69 88.91 -57.50
CA VAL A 120 8.63 89.31 -58.56
C VAL A 120 8.01 90.44 -59.38
N ARG A 121 6.74 90.30 -59.79
CA ARG A 121 6.02 91.33 -60.54
C ARG A 121 5.85 92.64 -59.75
N HIS A 122 5.56 92.54 -58.45
CA HIS A 122 5.48 93.69 -57.55
C HIS A 122 6.82 94.43 -57.50
N ALA A 123 7.94 93.72 -57.27
CA ALA A 123 9.28 94.30 -57.26
C ALA A 123 9.68 94.93 -58.61
N GLU A 124 9.28 94.32 -59.74
CA GLU A 124 9.46 94.91 -61.08
C GLU A 124 8.72 96.25 -61.22
N LEU A 125 7.47 96.33 -60.75
CA LEU A 125 6.66 97.55 -60.80
C LEU A 125 7.21 98.63 -59.87
N GLU A 126 7.64 98.29 -58.65
CA GLU A 126 8.30 99.24 -57.73
C GLU A 126 9.58 99.80 -58.35
N ALA A 127 10.45 98.94 -58.90
CA ALA A 127 11.66 99.37 -59.58
C ALA A 127 11.39 100.21 -60.85
N ALA A 128 10.29 99.93 -61.56
CA ALA A 128 9.87 100.72 -62.73
C ALA A 128 9.39 102.12 -62.32
N ILE A 129 8.69 102.25 -61.19
CA ILE A 129 8.27 103.53 -60.61
C ILE A 129 9.50 104.34 -60.17
N GLU A 130 10.49 103.73 -59.50
CA GLU A 130 11.73 104.39 -59.08
C GLU A 130 12.58 104.90 -60.25
N ARG A 131 12.62 104.17 -61.38
CA ARG A 131 13.39 104.55 -62.58
C ARG A 131 12.72 105.62 -63.43
N ALA A 132 11.42 105.87 -63.26
CA ALA A 132 10.68 106.87 -64.02
C ALA A 132 11.06 108.30 -63.58
N GLY A 133 12.15 108.83 -64.14
CA GLY A 133 12.68 110.17 -63.89
C GLY A 133 12.13 111.26 -64.83
N ILE A 134 11.65 112.34 -64.21
CA ILE A 134 11.00 113.60 -64.66
C ILE A 134 11.03 113.91 -66.17
N SER A 135 9.98 113.51 -66.92
CA SER A 135 9.21 114.37 -67.88
C SER A 135 8.04 113.58 -68.52
N GLY A 136 6.81 114.10 -68.42
CA GLY A 136 5.57 113.42 -68.85
C GLY A 136 4.95 112.45 -67.83
N ILE A 137 5.27 112.62 -66.54
CA ILE A 137 5.28 111.53 -65.55
C ILE A 137 4.03 111.39 -64.68
N ARG A 138 3.14 112.38 -64.58
CA ARG A 138 2.06 112.29 -63.58
C ARG A 138 1.03 111.20 -63.91
N ASP A 139 0.59 111.08 -65.16
CA ASP A 139 -0.44 110.10 -65.54
C ASP A 139 0.11 108.67 -65.66
N ARG A 140 1.35 108.51 -66.16
CA ARG A 140 2.03 107.20 -66.21
C ARG A 140 2.42 106.71 -64.82
N LEU A 141 2.88 107.59 -63.95
CA LEU A 141 3.20 107.26 -62.57
C LEU A 141 1.92 106.95 -61.79
N ALA A 142 0.83 107.70 -61.97
CA ALA A 142 -0.48 107.36 -61.39
C ALA A 142 -1.05 106.03 -61.90
N GLN A 143 -0.86 105.71 -63.18
CA GLN A 143 -1.26 104.41 -63.74
C GLN A 143 -0.41 103.28 -63.15
N MET A 144 0.91 103.46 -63.05
CA MET A 144 1.81 102.49 -62.42
C MET A 144 1.56 102.34 -60.91
N GLU A 145 1.23 103.42 -60.20
CA GLU A 145 0.81 103.40 -58.80
C GLU A 145 -0.52 102.66 -58.63
N SER A 146 -1.48 102.85 -59.54
CA SER A 146 -2.74 102.09 -59.52
C SER A 146 -2.53 100.60 -59.82
N GLU A 147 -1.64 100.27 -60.76
CA GLU A 147 -1.26 98.89 -61.06
C GLU A 147 -0.49 98.25 -59.90
N LEU A 148 0.37 99.02 -59.22
CA LEU A 148 1.08 98.61 -58.02
C LEU A 148 0.11 98.33 -56.87
N GLU A 149 -0.85 99.21 -56.61
CA GLU A 149 -1.88 98.99 -55.57
C GLU A 149 -2.75 97.76 -55.88
N ARG A 150 -3.13 97.55 -57.15
CA ARG A 150 -3.83 96.32 -57.57
C ARG A 150 -2.95 95.08 -57.38
N ALA A 151 -1.66 95.16 -57.68
CA ALA A 151 -0.71 94.08 -57.46
C ALA A 151 -0.52 93.79 -55.96
N ARG A 152 -0.45 94.81 -55.11
CA ARG A 152 -0.40 94.70 -53.64
C ARG A 152 -1.65 94.05 -53.07
N GLU A 153 -2.83 94.44 -53.55
CA GLU A 153 -4.08 93.83 -53.13
C GLU A 153 -4.17 92.37 -53.58
N ALA A 154 -3.71 92.05 -54.81
CA ALA A 154 -3.63 90.69 -55.32
C ALA A 154 -2.62 89.83 -54.54
N GLU A 155 -1.44 90.38 -54.21
CA GLU A 155 -0.43 89.72 -53.36
C GLU A 155 -1.00 89.43 -51.98
N ARG A 156 -1.67 90.41 -51.35
CA ARG A 156 -2.29 90.24 -50.03
C ARG A 156 -3.36 89.14 -50.05
N LYS A 157 -4.23 89.12 -51.06
CA LYS A 157 -5.22 88.05 -51.26
C LYS A 157 -4.56 86.68 -51.49
N ALA A 158 -3.42 86.63 -52.19
CA ALA A 158 -2.66 85.41 -52.42
C ALA A 158 -1.97 84.91 -51.14
N ILE A 159 -1.44 85.80 -50.30
CA ILE A 159 -0.90 85.47 -48.96
C ILE A 159 -2.00 84.84 -48.10
N ASP A 160 -3.18 85.47 -48.04
CA ASP A 160 -4.31 84.94 -47.27
C ASP A 160 -4.78 83.58 -47.82
N ALA A 161 -4.78 83.40 -49.14
CA ALA A 161 -5.13 82.13 -49.78
C ALA A 161 -4.11 81.02 -49.50
N ALA A 162 -2.81 81.33 -49.55
CA ALA A 162 -1.74 80.40 -49.20
C ALA A 162 -1.79 80.05 -47.71
N GLY A 163 -2.04 81.02 -46.82
CA GLY A 163 -2.24 80.80 -45.39
C GLY A 163 -3.43 79.88 -45.09
N ARG A 164 -4.57 80.09 -45.77
CA ARG A 164 -5.73 79.18 -45.66
C ARG A 164 -5.43 77.78 -46.17
N ALA A 165 -4.76 77.66 -47.33
CA ALA A 165 -4.40 76.36 -47.89
C ALA A 165 -3.40 75.60 -47.00
N ARG A 166 -2.46 76.32 -46.38
CA ARG A 166 -1.48 75.75 -45.46
C ARG A 166 -2.12 75.26 -44.18
N LYS A 167 -3.00 76.06 -43.58
CA LYS A 167 -3.81 75.64 -42.42
C LYS A 167 -4.65 74.40 -42.74
N GLU A 168 -5.31 74.36 -43.90
CA GLU A 168 -6.08 73.20 -44.34
C GLU A 168 -5.17 71.96 -44.52
N SER A 169 -3.97 72.14 -45.09
CA SER A 169 -3.00 71.05 -45.23
C SER A 169 -2.51 70.53 -43.88
N ASP A 170 -2.23 71.40 -42.91
CA ASP A 170 -1.79 71.04 -41.57
C ASP A 170 -2.90 70.29 -40.80
N GLU A 171 -4.15 70.75 -40.91
CA GLU A 171 -5.33 70.06 -40.35
C GLU A 171 -5.50 68.66 -40.97
N ARG A 172 -5.33 68.52 -42.29
CA ARG A 172 -5.42 67.21 -42.98
C ARG A 172 -4.25 66.28 -42.67
N ALA A 173 -3.05 66.82 -42.43
CA ALA A 173 -1.90 66.04 -42.00
C ALA A 173 -2.11 65.49 -40.57
N ALA A 174 -2.62 66.32 -39.64
CA ALA A 174 -2.96 65.88 -38.29
C ALA A 174 -4.05 64.78 -38.30
N ASP A 175 -5.10 64.93 -39.12
CA ASP A 175 -6.12 63.89 -39.33
C ASP A 175 -5.51 62.55 -39.82
N ALA A 176 -4.53 62.61 -40.74
CA ALA A 176 -3.87 61.44 -41.30
C ALA A 176 -2.94 60.75 -40.29
N GLU A 177 -2.22 61.52 -39.47
CA GLU A 177 -1.41 61.01 -38.37
C GLU A 177 -2.28 60.30 -37.31
N GLU A 178 -3.41 60.90 -36.93
CA GLU A 178 -4.34 60.27 -35.98
C GLU A 178 -4.89 58.95 -36.53
N ALA A 179 -5.26 58.92 -37.82
CA ALA A 179 -5.71 57.69 -38.47
C ALA A 179 -4.61 56.62 -38.54
N ALA A 180 -3.34 57.00 -38.76
CA ALA A 180 -2.21 56.08 -38.76
C ALA A 180 -1.96 55.49 -37.36
N ALA A 181 -2.02 56.30 -36.31
CA ALA A 181 -1.88 55.83 -34.93
C ALA A 181 -2.99 54.84 -34.53
N ARG A 182 -4.24 55.09 -34.97
CA ARG A 182 -5.36 54.16 -34.75
C ARG A 182 -5.14 52.81 -35.44
N LEU A 183 -4.59 52.81 -36.66
CA LEU A 183 -4.26 51.58 -37.40
C LEU A 183 -3.13 50.80 -36.73
N GLU A 184 -2.10 51.49 -36.25
CA GLU A 184 -0.99 50.89 -35.51
C GLU A 184 -1.47 50.23 -34.21
N SER A 185 -2.31 50.91 -33.44
CA SER A 185 -2.96 50.34 -32.25
C SER A 185 -3.84 49.12 -32.57
N ALA A 186 -4.61 49.15 -33.66
CA ALA A 186 -5.41 48.01 -34.09
C ALA A 186 -4.53 46.80 -34.49
N SER A 187 -3.44 47.06 -35.21
CA SER A 187 -2.46 46.03 -35.62
C SER A 187 -1.71 45.44 -34.42
N GLY A 188 -1.34 46.27 -33.44
CA GLY A 188 -0.73 45.85 -32.18
C GLY A 188 -1.65 44.89 -31.40
N ARG A 189 -2.91 45.27 -31.21
CA ARG A 189 -3.92 44.41 -30.56
C ARG A 189 -4.15 43.08 -31.30
N ALA A 190 -4.09 43.08 -32.63
CA ALA A 190 -4.18 41.85 -33.42
C ALA A 190 -2.97 40.94 -33.19
N ARG A 191 -1.75 41.49 -33.09
CA ARG A 191 -0.54 40.73 -32.74
C ARG A 191 -0.61 40.17 -31.33
N GLU A 192 -1.00 40.96 -30.34
CA GLU A 192 -1.19 40.49 -28.96
C GLU A 192 -2.20 39.32 -28.90
N SER A 193 -3.31 39.44 -29.63
CA SER A 193 -4.31 38.35 -29.70
C SER A 193 -3.74 37.09 -30.36
N ARG A 194 -2.93 37.24 -31.42
CA ARG A 194 -2.23 36.12 -32.07
C ARG A 194 -1.23 35.45 -31.13
N ASP A 195 -0.45 36.25 -30.41
CA ASP A 195 0.56 35.76 -29.48
C ASP A 195 -0.07 35.06 -28.26
N ALA A 196 -1.27 35.49 -27.84
CA ALA A 196 -2.07 34.78 -26.83
C ALA A 196 -2.58 33.41 -27.30
N LEU A 197 -2.74 33.18 -28.61
CA LEU A 197 -3.20 31.91 -29.20
C LEU A 197 -2.07 30.92 -29.50
N LEU A 198 -0.82 31.38 -29.55
CA LEU A 198 0.37 30.54 -29.82
C LEU A 198 0.51 29.29 -28.92
N PRO A 199 0.14 29.33 -27.62
CA PRO A 199 0.15 28.15 -26.76
C PRO A 199 -0.74 27.01 -27.25
N LEU A 200 -1.83 27.30 -27.98
CA LEU A 200 -2.76 26.31 -28.54
C LEU A 200 -2.20 25.61 -29.77
N VAL A 201 -1.15 26.16 -30.38
CA VAL A 201 -0.47 25.57 -31.53
C VAL A 201 0.55 24.56 -31.03
N ASP A 202 0.50 23.36 -31.62
CA ASP A 202 1.45 22.29 -31.36
C ASP A 202 2.89 22.82 -31.54
N PRO A 203 3.80 22.57 -30.58
CA PRO A 203 5.16 23.13 -30.58
C PRO A 203 5.90 22.98 -31.92
N ARG A 204 5.67 21.89 -32.66
CA ARG A 204 6.33 21.63 -33.94
C ARG A 204 5.96 22.62 -35.05
N TYR A 205 4.81 23.28 -34.95
CA TYR A 205 4.28 24.18 -35.96
C TYR A 205 4.38 25.67 -35.59
N ARG A 206 4.93 26.00 -34.41
CA ARG A 206 5.04 27.39 -33.95
C ARG A 206 5.98 28.26 -34.79
N ALA A 207 6.91 27.65 -35.52
CA ALA A 207 7.83 28.35 -36.42
C ALA A 207 7.19 28.74 -37.77
N ASP A 208 6.19 28.00 -38.24
CA ASP A 208 5.46 28.26 -39.48
C ASP A 208 3.94 28.19 -39.22
N LEU A 209 3.45 29.25 -38.58
CA LEU A 209 2.05 29.40 -38.18
C LEU A 209 1.13 29.51 -39.40
N ASP A 210 1.58 30.11 -40.49
CA ASP A 210 0.75 30.33 -41.68
C ASP A 210 0.47 29.00 -42.37
N GLU A 211 1.47 28.12 -42.55
CA GLU A 211 1.22 26.79 -43.09
C GLU A 211 0.30 25.97 -42.17
N TYR A 212 0.49 26.05 -40.86
CA TYR A 212 -0.35 25.34 -39.90
C TYR A 212 -1.81 25.80 -39.95
N VAL A 213 -2.08 27.10 -39.84
CA VAL A 213 -3.43 27.63 -39.79
C VAL A 213 -4.14 27.48 -41.14
N PHE A 214 -3.48 27.84 -42.24
CA PHE A 214 -4.14 27.93 -43.54
C PHE A 214 -4.22 26.59 -44.27
N ARG A 215 -3.20 25.72 -44.19
CA ARG A 215 -3.22 24.39 -44.82
C ARG A 215 -3.63 23.28 -43.86
N THR A 216 -2.97 23.15 -42.72
CA THR A 216 -3.19 22.01 -41.80
C THR A 216 -4.57 22.08 -41.15
N MET A 217 -4.93 23.23 -40.62
CA MET A 217 -6.26 23.50 -40.03
C MET A 217 -7.30 23.95 -41.07
N ARG A 218 -6.93 23.93 -42.37
CA ARG A 218 -7.79 24.30 -43.50
C ARG A 218 -8.40 25.69 -43.42
N GLY A 219 -7.71 26.65 -42.80
CA GLY A 219 -8.16 28.04 -42.70
C GLY A 219 -8.46 28.70 -44.05
N GLN A 220 -7.84 28.25 -45.14
CA GLN A 220 -8.13 28.74 -46.50
C GLN A 220 -9.58 28.48 -46.96
N GLN A 221 -10.28 27.54 -46.33
CA GLN A 221 -11.68 27.21 -46.64
C GLN A 221 -12.67 28.12 -45.91
N ILE A 222 -12.20 28.94 -44.95
CA ILE A 222 -13.03 29.89 -44.20
C ILE A 222 -13.15 31.18 -45.02
N LEU A 223 -14.18 31.22 -45.86
CA LEU A 223 -14.56 32.42 -46.62
C LEU A 223 -15.55 33.27 -45.81
N PRO A 224 -15.56 34.62 -45.97
CA PRO A 224 -16.48 35.50 -45.25
C PRO A 224 -17.95 35.10 -45.38
N GLU A 225 -18.33 34.55 -46.54
CA GLU A 225 -19.68 34.09 -46.87
C GLU A 225 -20.10 32.85 -46.06
N ASN A 226 -19.15 31.97 -45.73
CA ASN A 226 -19.40 30.69 -45.06
C ASN A 226 -19.35 30.79 -43.52
N VAL A 227 -18.80 31.89 -43.00
CA VAL A 227 -18.65 32.13 -41.55
C VAL A 227 -19.96 31.97 -40.78
N PRO A 228 -21.11 32.53 -41.19
CA PRO A 228 -22.37 32.36 -40.45
C PRO A 228 -22.79 30.89 -40.35
N GLY A 229 -22.58 30.11 -41.42
CA GLY A 229 -22.85 28.68 -41.45
C GLY A 229 -21.95 27.90 -40.49
N LEU A 230 -20.64 28.20 -40.47
CA LEU A 230 -19.69 27.57 -39.56
C LEU A 230 -20.00 27.88 -38.08
N ILE A 231 -20.44 29.11 -37.77
CA ILE A 231 -20.89 29.47 -36.42
C ILE A 231 -22.13 28.65 -36.03
N GLN A 232 -23.09 28.50 -36.94
CA GLN A 232 -24.27 27.70 -36.69
C GLN A 232 -23.93 26.21 -36.49
N GLU A 233 -23.03 25.66 -37.30
CA GLU A 233 -22.54 24.28 -37.16
C GLU A 233 -21.84 24.07 -35.81
N ALA A 234 -20.98 25.00 -35.39
CA ALA A 234 -20.33 24.97 -34.09
C ALA A 234 -21.35 25.05 -32.94
N SER A 235 -22.36 25.91 -33.06
CA SER A 235 -23.47 26.00 -32.09
C SER A 235 -24.25 24.69 -32.00
N ASN A 236 -24.57 24.06 -33.14
CA ASN A 236 -25.25 22.77 -33.20
C ASN A 236 -24.38 21.63 -32.63
N ALA A 237 -23.07 21.66 -32.89
CA ALA A 237 -22.13 20.69 -32.30
C ALA A 237 -22.07 20.84 -30.78
N ARG A 238 -22.00 22.08 -30.27
CA ARG A 238 -22.06 22.36 -28.83
C ARG A 238 -23.35 21.85 -28.20
N ALA A 239 -24.50 22.15 -28.79
CA ALA A 239 -25.80 21.69 -28.30
C ALA A 239 -25.88 20.16 -28.25
N ARG A 240 -25.38 19.46 -29.27
CA ARG A 240 -25.29 17.99 -29.27
C ARG A 240 -24.37 17.46 -28.18
N ALA A 241 -23.23 18.10 -27.95
CA ALA A 241 -22.30 17.70 -26.89
C ALA A 241 -22.96 17.86 -25.51
N PHE A 242 -23.66 18.96 -25.27
CA PHE A 242 -24.35 19.23 -24.00
C PHE A 242 -25.51 18.26 -23.77
N GLN A 243 -26.29 17.95 -24.81
CA GLN A 243 -27.32 16.92 -24.75
C GLN A 243 -26.75 15.53 -24.45
N TRP A 244 -25.59 15.19 -25.02
CA TRP A 244 -24.93 13.94 -24.71
C TRP A 244 -24.42 13.89 -23.26
N ILE A 245 -23.83 14.99 -22.76
CA ILE A 245 -23.41 15.10 -21.36
C ILE A 245 -24.60 14.94 -20.40
N ASP A 246 -25.77 15.53 -20.70
CA ASP A 246 -26.99 15.38 -19.88
C ASP A 246 -27.75 14.07 -20.15
N SER A 247 -27.25 13.21 -21.04
CA SER A 247 -27.88 11.91 -21.33
C SER A 247 -27.62 10.88 -20.24
N SER A 248 -28.30 9.74 -20.33
CA SER A 248 -28.10 8.57 -19.46
C SER A 248 -26.69 7.97 -19.54
N ASP A 249 -25.98 8.17 -20.65
CA ASP A 249 -24.58 7.72 -20.81
C ASP A 249 -23.59 8.70 -20.16
N GLY A 250 -24.03 9.92 -19.85
CA GLY A 250 -23.23 10.97 -19.20
C GLY A 250 -23.60 11.16 -17.72
N LEU A 251 -24.04 12.37 -17.37
CA LEU A 251 -24.35 12.78 -15.99
C LEU A 251 -25.56 12.06 -15.40
N ARG A 252 -26.51 11.62 -16.24
CA ARG A 252 -27.69 10.86 -15.78
C ARG A 252 -27.45 9.37 -15.64
N ASN A 253 -26.18 8.94 -15.63
CA ASN A 253 -25.81 7.57 -15.31
C ASN A 253 -26.33 7.18 -13.91
N GLN A 254 -26.86 5.97 -13.76
CA GLN A 254 -27.41 5.46 -12.49
C GLN A 254 -26.46 5.65 -11.30
N ARG A 255 -25.14 5.49 -11.50
CA ARG A 255 -24.16 5.58 -10.40
C ARG A 255 -23.93 7.01 -9.91
N LEU A 256 -24.03 7.99 -10.81
CA LEU A 256 -23.72 9.39 -10.52
C LEU A 256 -24.98 10.16 -10.13
N TRP A 257 -26.07 9.93 -10.85
CA TRP A 257 -27.33 10.66 -10.67
C TRP A 257 -27.92 10.47 -9.27
N HIS A 258 -28.01 9.22 -8.80
CA HIS A 258 -28.63 8.94 -7.49
C HIS A 258 -27.85 9.50 -6.30
N LYS A 259 -26.53 9.66 -6.44
CA LYS A 259 -25.64 10.02 -5.33
C LYS A 259 -25.27 11.51 -5.30
N TYR A 260 -25.09 12.12 -6.48
CA TYR A 260 -24.57 13.49 -6.59
C TYR A 260 -25.50 14.41 -7.37
N ALA A 261 -26.39 13.87 -8.20
CA ALA A 261 -27.33 14.62 -9.04
C ALA A 261 -26.66 15.77 -9.80
N PHE A 262 -25.51 15.48 -10.42
CA PHE A 262 -24.74 16.46 -11.18
C PHE A 262 -25.53 17.05 -12.34
N ARG A 263 -25.36 18.35 -12.58
CA ARG A 263 -25.92 19.09 -13.70
C ARG A 263 -24.84 19.89 -14.40
N LEU A 264 -25.01 20.05 -15.71
CA LEU A 264 -24.18 20.94 -16.50
C LEU A 264 -24.73 22.37 -16.40
N GLU A 265 -23.88 23.31 -15.98
CA GLU A 265 -24.16 24.73 -16.09
C GLU A 265 -23.59 25.24 -17.42
N GLU A 266 -24.47 25.53 -18.39
CA GLU A 266 -24.05 25.86 -19.76
C GLU A 266 -23.26 27.17 -19.86
N GLU A 267 -23.57 28.12 -18.98
CA GLU A 267 -22.96 29.46 -18.95
C GLU A 267 -21.52 29.40 -18.41
N ALA A 268 -21.32 28.69 -17.31
CA ALA A 268 -20.00 28.49 -16.69
C ALA A 268 -19.19 27.37 -17.35
N ARG A 269 -19.83 26.50 -18.15
CA ARG A 269 -19.24 25.28 -18.74
C ARG A 269 -18.67 24.34 -17.68
N GLU A 270 -19.32 24.32 -16.52
CA GLU A 270 -18.92 23.54 -15.35
C GLU A 270 -19.99 22.51 -15.00
N ILE A 271 -19.54 21.39 -14.43
CA ILE A 271 -20.43 20.38 -13.87
C ILE A 271 -20.55 20.67 -12.38
N ARG A 272 -21.78 20.88 -11.91
CA ARG A 272 -22.08 21.19 -10.51
C ARG A 272 -23.04 20.18 -9.90
N ASP A 273 -22.95 19.98 -8.60
CA ASP A 273 -23.92 19.19 -7.85
C ASP A 273 -25.23 19.97 -7.59
N GLN A 274 -26.19 19.34 -6.91
CA GLN A 274 -27.46 19.99 -6.53
C GLN A 274 -27.25 21.23 -5.62
N ALA A 275 -26.16 21.29 -4.87
CA ALA A 275 -25.81 22.40 -3.99
C ALA A 275 -25.01 23.51 -4.71
N GLY A 276 -24.78 23.38 -6.03
CA GLY A 276 -24.03 24.35 -6.83
C GLY A 276 -22.51 24.21 -6.70
N ARG A 277 -22.00 23.14 -6.09
CA ARG A 277 -20.56 22.91 -5.91
C ARG A 277 -19.94 22.29 -7.16
N PRO A 278 -18.75 22.73 -7.60
CA PRO A 278 -18.04 22.13 -8.73
C PRO A 278 -17.69 20.66 -8.48
N VAL A 279 -17.65 19.86 -9.54
CA VAL A 279 -17.31 18.44 -9.49
C VAL A 279 -15.91 18.19 -8.87
N GLU A 280 -14.96 19.09 -9.09
CA GLU A 280 -13.61 19.02 -8.53
C GLU A 280 -13.62 19.06 -7.00
N GLN A 281 -14.44 19.94 -6.42
CA GLN A 281 -14.55 20.07 -4.97
C GLN A 281 -15.18 18.83 -4.34
N VAL A 282 -16.24 18.31 -4.97
CA VAL A 282 -16.89 17.06 -4.52
C VAL A 282 -15.92 15.88 -4.61
N TYR A 283 -15.09 15.82 -5.65
CA TYR A 283 -14.08 14.79 -5.81
C TYR A 283 -13.01 14.87 -4.71
N GLU A 284 -12.47 16.05 -4.41
CA GLU A 284 -11.48 16.25 -3.36
C GLU A 284 -12.01 15.86 -1.97
N GLU A 285 -13.25 16.21 -1.66
CA GLU A 285 -13.91 15.81 -0.42
C GLU A 285 -13.98 14.29 -0.30
N ARG A 286 -14.41 13.60 -1.37
CA ARG A 286 -14.50 12.12 -1.40
C ARG A 286 -13.14 11.46 -1.34
N GLU A 287 -12.13 12.03 -1.99
CA GLU A 287 -10.77 11.52 -1.90
C GLU A 287 -10.21 11.67 -0.47
N GLY A 288 -10.51 12.79 0.20
CA GLY A 288 -10.19 13.01 1.60
C GLY A 288 -10.88 12.01 2.54
N GLU A 289 -12.17 11.75 2.33
CA GLU A 289 -12.92 10.72 3.06
C GLU A 289 -12.32 9.33 2.86
N VAL A 290 -11.97 8.95 1.63
CA VAL A 290 -11.33 7.66 1.33
C VAL A 290 -10.00 7.54 2.07
N ARG A 291 -9.13 8.57 2.01
CA ARG A 291 -7.86 8.58 2.74
C ARG A 291 -8.04 8.47 4.26
N SER A 292 -9.07 9.14 4.79
CA SER A 292 -9.41 9.05 6.22
C SER A 292 -9.89 7.64 6.60
N LEU A 293 -10.74 7.03 5.78
CA LEU A 293 -11.23 5.67 5.99
C LEU A 293 -10.11 4.63 5.87
N GLU A 294 -9.19 4.78 4.91
CA GLU A 294 -8.00 3.92 4.79
C GLU A 294 -7.15 3.98 6.07
N THR A 295 -6.89 5.19 6.56
CA THR A 295 -6.12 5.40 7.80
C THR A 295 -6.85 4.80 9.02
N ALA A 296 -8.17 4.99 9.11
CA ALA A 296 -8.98 4.44 10.20
C ALA A 296 -9.05 2.90 10.15
N LEU A 297 -9.15 2.32 8.94
CA LEU A 297 -9.16 0.88 8.73
C LEU A 297 -7.80 0.27 9.10
N ASP A 298 -6.69 0.89 8.71
CA ASP A 298 -5.34 0.43 9.05
C ASP A 298 -5.15 0.42 10.58
N ASN A 299 -5.49 1.52 11.25
CA ASN A 299 -5.44 1.62 12.71
C ASN A 299 -6.32 0.56 13.40
N LYS A 300 -7.55 0.37 12.94
CA LYS A 300 -8.47 -0.64 13.51
C LYS A 300 -8.00 -2.07 13.25
N THR A 301 -7.45 -2.34 12.07
CA THR A 301 -6.91 -3.65 11.69
C THR A 301 -5.67 -3.97 12.52
N ARG A 302 -4.80 -2.99 12.72
CA ARG A 302 -3.64 -3.07 13.62
C ARG A 302 -4.07 -3.34 15.06
N ASP A 303 -5.02 -2.58 15.59
CA ASP A 303 -5.58 -2.78 16.94
C ASP A 303 -6.17 -4.19 17.10
N LEU A 304 -6.88 -4.70 16.10
CA LEU A 304 -7.50 -6.03 16.13
C LEU A 304 -6.44 -7.13 16.07
N LEU A 305 -5.45 -7.01 15.19
CA LEU A 305 -4.30 -7.91 15.11
C LEU A 305 -3.54 -7.93 16.43
N GLU A 306 -3.22 -6.76 16.98
CA GLU A 306 -2.54 -6.64 18.26
C GLU A 306 -3.36 -7.29 19.39
N ARG A 307 -4.68 -7.07 19.46
CA ARG A 307 -5.54 -7.67 20.50
C ARG A 307 -5.68 -9.19 20.36
N VAL A 308 -5.93 -9.70 19.15
CA VAL A 308 -6.21 -11.12 18.90
C VAL A 308 -4.92 -11.95 18.94
N VAL A 309 -3.85 -11.46 18.31
CA VAL A 309 -2.56 -12.16 18.26
C VAL A 309 -1.92 -12.19 19.65
N MET A 310 -1.90 -11.08 20.39
CA MET A 310 -1.28 -11.05 21.72
C MET A 310 -2.05 -11.91 22.73
N ALA A 311 -3.39 -11.85 22.73
CA ALA A 311 -4.18 -12.69 23.62
C ALA A 311 -4.01 -14.19 23.30
N GLY A 312 -3.92 -14.55 22.01
CA GLY A 312 -3.65 -15.92 21.59
C GLY A 312 -2.23 -16.40 21.91
N LEU A 313 -1.23 -15.53 21.75
CA LEU A 313 0.17 -15.81 22.05
C LEU A 313 0.39 -16.03 23.54
N VAL A 314 -0.10 -15.11 24.39
CA VAL A 314 0.00 -15.21 25.85
C VAL A 314 -0.59 -16.52 26.36
N ARG A 315 -1.80 -16.88 25.93
CA ARG A 315 -2.45 -18.14 26.33
C ARG A 315 -1.63 -19.37 25.94
N ARG A 316 -1.01 -19.37 24.75
CA ARG A 316 -0.15 -20.48 24.30
C ARG A 316 1.11 -20.60 25.15
N LEU A 317 1.80 -19.49 25.41
CA LEU A 317 3.00 -19.48 26.25
C LEU A 317 2.70 -19.92 27.68
N GLN A 318 1.56 -19.49 28.24
CA GLN A 318 1.07 -19.96 29.54
C GLN A 318 0.88 -21.48 29.57
N GLY A 319 0.22 -22.03 28.54
CA GLY A 319 0.03 -23.47 28.38
C GLY A 319 1.36 -24.23 28.36
N GLN A 320 2.32 -23.76 27.56
CA GLN A 320 3.64 -24.37 27.45
C GLN A 320 4.45 -24.34 28.77
N VAL A 321 4.42 -23.21 29.49
CA VAL A 321 5.07 -23.10 30.80
C VAL A 321 4.40 -24.00 31.83
N ARG A 322 3.07 -24.10 31.82
CA ARG A 322 2.33 -24.97 32.72
C ARG A 322 2.67 -26.44 32.47
N GLU A 323 2.60 -26.87 31.21
CA GLU A 323 2.95 -28.22 30.79
C GLU A 323 4.38 -28.58 31.22
N LEU A 324 5.36 -27.69 31.01
CA LEU A 324 6.74 -27.90 31.45
C LEU A 324 6.83 -28.12 32.97
N ARG A 325 6.12 -27.31 33.77
CA ARG A 325 6.13 -27.44 35.24
C ARG A 325 5.48 -28.74 35.69
N GLU A 326 4.33 -29.09 35.14
CA GLU A 326 3.63 -30.35 35.42
C GLU A 326 4.50 -31.56 35.08
N THR A 327 5.20 -31.47 33.96
CA THR A 327 6.13 -32.49 33.48
C THR A 327 7.29 -32.73 34.45
N ILE A 328 7.98 -31.68 34.88
CA ILE A 328 9.08 -31.78 35.86
C ILE A 328 8.55 -32.29 37.22
N GLN A 329 7.37 -31.85 37.64
CA GLN A 329 6.72 -32.35 38.86
C GLN A 329 6.36 -33.83 38.74
N GLY A 330 5.88 -34.29 37.58
CA GLY A 330 5.57 -35.70 37.31
C GLY A 330 6.79 -36.59 37.49
N ILE A 331 7.92 -36.23 36.86
CA ILE A 331 9.18 -36.95 37.05
C ILE A 331 9.61 -36.96 38.52
N ASN A 332 9.54 -35.81 39.20
CA ASN A 332 9.91 -35.71 40.61
C ASN A 332 9.03 -36.57 41.52
N ARG A 333 7.75 -36.78 41.19
CA ARG A 333 6.86 -37.71 41.91
C ARG A 333 7.30 -39.16 41.70
N LEU A 334 7.63 -39.55 40.47
CA LEU A 334 8.13 -40.90 40.17
C LEU A 334 9.44 -41.21 40.90
N ALA A 335 10.31 -40.21 41.04
CA ALA A 335 11.59 -40.31 41.73
C ALA A 335 11.52 -40.09 43.26
N ALA A 336 10.39 -39.61 43.81
CA ALA A 336 10.31 -39.17 45.21
C ALA A 336 10.58 -40.30 46.22
N ASP A 337 10.08 -41.49 45.94
CA ASP A 337 10.19 -42.65 46.83
C ASP A 337 11.46 -43.47 46.59
N LEU A 338 12.22 -43.14 45.55
CA LEU A 338 13.42 -43.85 45.17
C LEU A 338 14.62 -43.34 45.97
N ARG A 339 15.37 -44.26 46.57
CA ARG A 339 16.58 -43.96 47.33
C ARG A 339 17.76 -44.70 46.70
N PHE A 340 18.77 -43.94 46.31
CA PHE A 340 20.01 -44.48 45.75
C PHE A 340 21.06 -44.52 46.86
N GLY A 341 21.03 -45.58 47.66
CA GLY A 341 21.83 -45.69 48.88
C GLY A 341 21.46 -44.61 49.90
N THR A 342 22.36 -43.66 50.15
CA THR A 342 22.16 -42.54 51.09
C THR A 342 21.65 -41.25 50.43
N SER A 343 21.49 -41.25 49.10
CA SER A 343 21.15 -40.06 48.30
C SER A 343 19.77 -40.16 47.66
N ARG A 344 19.09 -39.01 47.56
CA ARG A 344 17.86 -38.81 46.78
C ARG A 344 18.12 -37.76 45.71
N PHE A 345 17.56 -37.96 44.51
CA PHE A 345 17.70 -37.04 43.39
C PHE A 345 16.38 -36.36 43.07
N GLN A 346 16.43 -35.08 42.70
CA GLN A 346 15.27 -34.29 42.27
C GLN A 346 15.68 -33.35 41.12
N LEU A 347 14.85 -33.23 40.10
CA LEU A 347 15.03 -32.24 39.05
C LEU A 347 14.61 -30.86 39.56
N SER A 348 15.48 -29.87 39.36
CA SER A 348 15.21 -28.48 39.69
C SER A 348 14.95 -27.67 38.41
N LEU A 349 13.91 -26.84 38.49
CA LEU A 349 13.56 -25.87 37.44
C LEU A 349 13.72 -24.48 38.04
N ARG A 350 14.81 -23.79 37.72
CA ARG A 350 15.09 -22.43 38.18
C ARG A 350 14.73 -21.42 37.12
N GLN A 351 14.12 -20.31 37.53
CA GLN A 351 13.81 -19.22 36.62
C GLN A 351 15.07 -18.38 36.39
N ARG A 352 15.39 -18.06 35.14
CA ARG A 352 16.51 -17.17 34.85
C ARG A 352 16.10 -15.73 35.20
N PRO A 353 16.98 -14.94 35.83
CA PRO A 353 16.64 -13.60 36.32
C PRO A 353 16.18 -12.67 35.19
N GLU A 354 16.75 -12.82 33.99
CA GLU A 354 16.39 -12.07 32.78
C GLU A 354 14.93 -12.29 32.33
N PHE A 355 14.31 -13.42 32.66
CA PHE A 355 12.93 -13.76 32.28
C PHE A 355 11.96 -13.78 33.47
N GLN A 356 12.42 -13.46 34.68
CA GLN A 356 11.60 -13.53 35.89
C GLN A 356 10.39 -12.59 35.82
N ARG A 357 10.59 -11.35 35.35
CA ARG A 357 9.49 -10.39 35.17
C ARG A 357 8.45 -10.87 34.15
N LEU A 358 8.90 -11.43 33.02
CA LEU A 358 8.02 -12.00 32.01
C LEU A 358 7.22 -13.20 32.56
N LEU A 359 7.88 -14.09 33.30
CA LEU A 359 7.24 -15.23 33.94
C LEU A 359 6.21 -14.83 35.02
N ASP A 360 6.43 -13.72 35.70
CA ASP A 360 5.48 -13.14 36.66
C ASP A 360 4.25 -12.55 35.96
N LEU A 361 4.47 -11.85 34.83
CA LEU A 361 3.39 -11.34 33.98
C LEU A 361 2.57 -12.46 33.30
N LEU A 362 3.18 -13.62 33.05
CA LEU A 362 2.51 -14.78 32.48
C LEU A 362 1.73 -15.64 33.50
N ARG A 363 1.71 -15.31 34.80
CA ARG A 363 0.94 -16.09 35.79
C ARG A 363 -0.57 -15.96 35.55
N GLU A 364 -1.35 -17.01 35.85
CA GLU A 364 -2.80 -17.07 35.57
C GLU A 364 -3.60 -15.91 36.19
N GLN A 365 -3.13 -15.35 37.31
CA GLN A 365 -3.77 -14.21 38.00
C GLN A 365 -3.50 -12.86 37.31
N ALA A 366 -2.46 -12.76 36.48
CA ALA A 366 -2.09 -11.53 35.76
C ALA A 366 -3.01 -11.23 34.56
N VAL A 367 -3.62 -12.27 33.96
CA VAL A 367 -4.54 -12.11 32.81
C VAL A 367 -5.82 -11.39 33.21
N LEU A 368 -6.21 -11.46 34.49
CA LEU A 368 -7.42 -10.85 35.03
C LEU A 368 -7.21 -9.37 35.44
N GLN A 369 -5.97 -8.87 35.47
CA GLN A 369 -5.65 -7.50 35.85
C GLN A 369 -5.37 -6.63 34.62
N PRO A 370 -6.18 -5.59 34.34
CA PRO A 370 -6.00 -4.74 33.17
C PRO A 370 -4.62 -4.06 33.09
N ALA A 371 -4.07 -3.61 34.22
CA ALA A 371 -2.76 -2.95 34.29
C ALA A 371 -1.60 -3.87 33.91
N LEU A 372 -1.61 -5.14 34.37
CA LEU A 372 -0.58 -6.11 33.99
C LEU A 372 -0.69 -6.51 32.51
N ARG A 373 -1.90 -6.47 31.94
CA ARG A 373 -2.10 -6.73 30.49
C ARG A 373 -1.49 -5.62 29.63
N GLU A 374 -1.59 -4.36 30.08
CA GLU A 374 -0.91 -3.25 29.41
C GLU A 374 0.60 -3.36 29.51
N GLU A 375 1.14 -3.73 30.67
CA GLU A 375 2.59 -3.96 30.82
C GLU A 375 3.09 -5.11 29.92
N LEU A 376 2.31 -6.18 29.80
CA LEU A 376 2.59 -7.31 28.90
C LEU A 376 2.52 -6.90 27.42
N ARG A 377 1.55 -6.04 27.07
CA ARG A 377 1.44 -5.43 25.73
C ARG A 377 2.68 -4.60 25.44
N ASP A 378 3.04 -3.68 26.33
CA ASP A 378 4.16 -2.77 26.15
C ASP A 378 5.49 -3.53 26.06
N PHE A 379 5.66 -4.61 26.85
CA PHE A 379 6.81 -5.51 26.78
C PHE A 379 6.97 -6.17 25.39
N PHE A 380 5.88 -6.70 24.82
CA PHE A 380 5.92 -7.29 23.48
C PHE A 380 5.99 -6.23 22.37
N GLN A 381 5.40 -5.05 22.58
CA GLN A 381 5.41 -3.96 21.61
C GLN A 381 6.81 -3.35 21.47
N ALA A 382 7.54 -3.20 22.57
CA ALA A 382 8.95 -2.78 22.58
C ALA A 382 9.93 -3.79 21.95
N ARG A 383 9.43 -4.98 21.59
CA ARG A 383 10.18 -6.08 20.96
C ARG A 383 9.51 -6.56 19.66
N LEU A 384 8.50 -5.84 19.18
CA LEU A 384 7.72 -6.23 17.99
C LEU A 384 8.58 -6.19 16.72
N ASP A 385 9.53 -5.27 16.65
CA ASP A 385 10.45 -5.18 15.52
C ASP A 385 11.46 -6.35 15.52
N ASP A 386 11.86 -6.84 16.69
CA ASP A 386 12.67 -8.06 16.82
C ASP A 386 11.87 -9.31 16.41
N LEU A 387 10.56 -9.34 16.72
CA LEU A 387 9.64 -10.41 16.29
C LEU A 387 9.40 -10.40 14.77
N ARG A 388 9.41 -9.23 14.14
CA ARG A 388 9.24 -9.05 12.68
C ARG A 388 10.48 -9.43 11.88
N GLN A 389 11.68 -9.32 12.49
CA GLN A 389 12.94 -9.70 11.85
C GLN A 389 13.22 -11.21 11.88
N ALA A 390 12.45 -11.98 12.65
CA ALA A 390 12.56 -13.43 12.68
C ALA A 390 12.13 -14.05 11.34
N ARG A 391 12.97 -14.95 10.81
CA ARG A 391 12.70 -15.64 9.54
C ARG A 391 11.56 -16.64 9.71
N GLU A 392 10.85 -16.93 8.61
CA GLU A 392 9.82 -17.99 8.61
C GLU A 392 10.40 -19.32 9.14
N GLY A 393 9.82 -19.84 10.22
CA GLY A 393 10.24 -21.07 10.87
C GLY A 393 11.18 -20.92 12.08
N GLU A 394 11.74 -19.73 12.33
CA GLU A 394 12.54 -19.46 13.53
C GLU A 394 11.65 -18.90 14.65
N VAL A 395 11.60 -19.60 15.79
CA VAL A 395 10.95 -19.06 16.99
C VAL A 395 11.88 -17.99 17.58
N PRO A 396 11.45 -16.72 17.68
CA PRO A 396 12.25 -15.67 18.30
C PRO A 396 12.71 -16.09 19.69
N GLU A 397 13.96 -15.77 20.05
CA GLU A 397 14.56 -16.22 21.33
C GLU A 397 13.70 -15.86 22.54
N ILE A 398 13.03 -14.70 22.48
CA ILE A 398 12.15 -14.19 23.53
C ILE A 398 10.85 -15.00 23.68
N LEU A 399 10.39 -15.67 22.62
CA LEU A 399 9.20 -16.53 22.62
C LEU A 399 9.54 -18.00 22.91
N ASP A 400 10.83 -18.37 22.96
CA ASP A 400 11.25 -19.72 23.30
C ASP A 400 11.27 -19.94 24.81
N TYR A 401 10.15 -20.45 25.34
CA TYR A 401 9.99 -20.72 26.77
C TYR A 401 11.04 -21.64 27.37
N ARG A 402 11.70 -22.47 26.55
CA ARG A 402 12.74 -23.41 27.01
C ARG A 402 13.96 -22.68 27.54
N ARG A 403 14.23 -21.47 27.05
CA ARG A 403 15.35 -20.61 27.45
C ARG A 403 15.07 -19.80 28.71
N TRP A 404 13.82 -19.78 29.18
CA TRP A 404 13.42 -19.02 30.37
C TRP A 404 13.84 -19.68 31.68
N PHE A 405 14.21 -20.96 31.61
CA PHE A 405 14.53 -21.76 32.77
C PHE A 405 15.95 -22.35 32.68
N GLU A 406 16.56 -22.51 33.85
CA GLU A 406 17.75 -23.33 34.06
C GLU A 406 17.33 -24.67 34.66
N TYR A 407 17.71 -25.75 33.96
CA TYR A 407 17.46 -27.12 34.37
C TYR A 407 18.66 -27.63 35.17
N GLY A 408 18.39 -28.16 36.36
CA GLY A 408 19.41 -28.74 37.23
C GLY A 408 18.97 -30.07 37.82
N LEU A 409 19.94 -30.82 38.34
CA LEU A 409 19.69 -32.01 39.14
C LEU A 409 20.22 -31.75 40.55
N GLN A 410 19.36 -31.91 41.54
CA GLN A 410 19.68 -31.74 42.95
C GLN A 410 19.85 -33.10 43.62
N VAL A 411 20.82 -33.18 44.53
CA VAL A 411 21.06 -34.35 45.37
C VAL A 411 20.87 -33.99 46.84
N GLN A 412 20.12 -34.82 47.56
CA GLN A 412 19.91 -34.72 48.99
C GLN A 412 20.50 -35.96 49.68
N SER A 413 21.49 -35.75 50.56
CA SER A 413 22.09 -36.83 51.36
C SER A 413 21.45 -36.91 52.75
N ARG A 414 21.33 -38.13 53.31
CA ARG A 414 20.65 -38.44 54.58
C ARG A 414 21.25 -37.74 55.82
N ALA A 415 22.45 -37.19 55.75
CA ALA A 415 23.08 -36.44 56.85
C ALA A 415 22.56 -35.00 56.95
N GLY A 416 21.24 -34.80 57.11
CA GLY A 416 20.62 -33.50 57.45
C GLY A 416 20.92 -32.32 56.50
N GLY A 417 21.48 -32.58 55.31
CA GLY A 417 21.95 -31.54 54.40
C GLY A 417 20.82 -30.97 53.54
N THR A 418 20.87 -29.66 53.32
CA THR A 418 20.13 -28.96 52.26
C THR A 418 20.40 -29.62 50.90
N ALA A 419 19.37 -29.70 50.04
CA ALA A 419 19.53 -30.20 48.68
C ALA A 419 20.57 -29.35 47.93
N GLN A 420 21.62 -29.98 47.42
CA GLN A 420 22.69 -29.29 46.69
C GLN A 420 22.56 -29.56 45.20
N ASP A 421 22.83 -28.55 44.37
CA ASP A 421 22.90 -28.75 42.92
C ASP A 421 24.12 -29.59 42.58
N LEU A 422 23.92 -30.60 41.74
CA LEU A 422 25.02 -31.42 41.25
C LEU A 422 25.77 -30.62 40.17
N PRO A 423 27.05 -30.25 40.37
CA PRO A 423 27.79 -29.50 39.37
C PRO A 423 27.97 -30.34 38.11
N ARG A 424 27.88 -29.71 36.92
CA ARG A 424 28.04 -30.34 35.60
C ARG A 424 29.29 -31.22 35.48
N GLN A 425 30.34 -30.91 36.24
CA GLN A 425 31.59 -31.66 36.27
C GLN A 425 31.49 -33.06 36.92
N ARG A 426 30.53 -33.27 37.84
CA ARG A 426 30.21 -34.58 38.45
C ARG A 426 29.23 -35.43 37.64
N LEU A 427 28.66 -34.86 36.57
CA LEU A 427 27.84 -35.56 35.57
C LEU A 427 28.71 -36.15 34.44
N ARG A 428 30.02 -35.89 34.44
CA ARG A 428 30.97 -36.52 33.51
C ARG A 428 31.22 -37.95 33.99
N PHE A 429 31.06 -38.92 33.08
CA PHE A 429 31.36 -40.34 33.30
C PHE A 429 32.72 -40.52 33.99
N GLY A 430 32.72 -40.74 35.31
CA GLY A 430 33.89 -41.17 36.07
C GLY A 430 33.69 -42.61 36.52
N SER A 431 34.78 -43.39 36.53
CA SER A 431 34.80 -44.86 36.65
C SER A 431 34.40 -45.42 38.02
N THR A 432 33.63 -44.68 38.81
CA THR A 432 33.10 -45.10 40.11
C THR A 432 31.59 -45.19 39.95
N GLY A 433 30.98 -46.38 40.09
CA GLY A 433 29.56 -46.64 39.83
C GLY A 433 28.55 -45.69 40.47
N GLU A 434 28.95 -44.96 41.50
CA GLU A 434 28.15 -43.90 42.12
C GLU A 434 27.92 -42.68 41.22
N GLN A 435 28.84 -42.38 40.31
CA GLN A 435 28.80 -41.20 39.43
C GLN A 435 27.94 -41.42 38.17
N ALA A 436 27.61 -42.66 37.83
CA ALA A 436 26.81 -43.00 36.65
C ALA A 436 25.29 -42.91 36.89
N VAL A 437 24.84 -43.08 38.13
CA VAL A 437 23.41 -43.08 38.52
C VAL A 437 22.67 -41.79 38.12
N PRO A 438 23.21 -40.57 38.35
CA PRO A 438 22.56 -39.33 37.94
C PRO A 438 22.31 -39.24 36.43
N THR A 439 23.24 -39.76 35.63
CA THR A 439 23.16 -39.74 34.17
C THR A 439 22.06 -40.67 33.66
N TYR A 440 21.99 -41.90 34.16
CA TYR A 440 20.91 -42.83 33.79
C TYR A 440 19.54 -42.31 34.22
N LEU A 441 19.44 -41.70 35.40
CA LEU A 441 18.20 -41.07 35.85
C LEU A 441 17.76 -39.94 34.91
N LEU A 442 18.70 -39.10 34.45
CA LEU A 442 18.42 -38.04 33.49
C LEU A 442 17.99 -38.60 32.12
N VAL A 443 18.66 -39.63 31.61
CA VAL A 443 18.30 -40.28 30.34
C VAL A 443 16.89 -40.86 30.41
N LEU A 444 16.58 -41.61 31.46
CA LEU A 444 15.25 -42.19 31.66
C LEU A 444 14.18 -41.11 31.84
N ALA A 445 14.47 -40.06 32.60
CA ALA A 445 13.57 -38.92 32.75
C ALA A 445 13.29 -38.24 31.40
N VAL A 446 14.33 -37.88 30.64
CA VAL A 446 14.18 -37.24 29.32
C VAL A 446 13.45 -38.15 28.33
N ALA A 447 13.75 -39.45 28.32
CA ALA A 447 13.04 -40.41 27.48
C ALA A 447 11.56 -40.48 27.82
N SER A 448 11.21 -40.55 29.11
CA SER A 448 9.83 -40.47 29.59
C SER A 448 9.12 -39.22 29.03
N LEU A 449 9.79 -38.06 29.07
CA LEU A 449 9.23 -36.81 28.53
C LEU A 449 8.99 -36.83 27.03
N LEU A 450 9.95 -37.38 26.28
CA LEU A 450 9.84 -37.47 24.83
C LEU A 450 8.70 -38.42 24.44
N PHE A 451 8.56 -39.56 25.12
CA PHE A 451 7.48 -40.50 24.89
C PHE A 451 6.10 -39.93 25.24
N ASP A 452 5.99 -39.23 26.37
CA ASP A 452 4.74 -38.57 26.78
C ASP A 452 4.32 -37.50 25.77
N ARG A 453 5.25 -36.67 25.30
CA ARG A 453 4.97 -35.62 24.31
C ARG A 453 4.60 -36.15 22.93
N THR A 454 5.23 -37.23 22.50
CA THR A 454 4.95 -37.85 21.20
C THR A 454 3.71 -38.74 21.23
N GLY A 455 3.16 -39.03 22.42
CA GLY A 455 2.08 -40.00 22.58
C GLY A 455 2.49 -41.41 22.14
N ALA A 456 3.78 -41.73 22.24
CA ALA A 456 4.33 -42.98 21.74
C ALA A 456 3.73 -44.17 22.52
N ARG A 457 3.13 -45.11 21.79
CA ARG A 457 2.59 -46.36 22.36
C ARG A 457 3.69 -47.37 22.70
N VAL A 458 4.84 -47.27 22.05
CA VAL A 458 6.03 -48.09 22.30
C VAL A 458 7.09 -47.20 22.92
N ARG A 459 7.53 -47.53 24.13
CA ARG A 459 8.41 -46.69 24.96
C ARG A 459 9.72 -47.41 25.23
N LEU A 460 10.45 -47.69 24.15
CA LEU A 460 11.62 -48.56 24.19
C LEU A 460 12.93 -47.77 24.26
N LEU A 461 13.84 -48.19 25.13
CA LEU A 461 15.20 -47.64 25.21
C LEU A 461 16.23 -48.76 25.14
N LEU A 462 17.15 -48.66 24.18
CA LEU A 462 18.25 -49.60 23.97
C LEU A 462 19.52 -49.06 24.62
N LEU A 463 20.11 -49.83 25.53
CA LEU A 463 21.35 -49.48 26.21
C LEU A 463 22.37 -50.60 26.01
N ASP A 464 23.46 -50.26 25.34
CA ASP A 464 24.64 -51.12 25.26
C ASP A 464 25.56 -50.85 26.46
N GLU A 465 26.20 -51.90 26.99
CA GLU A 465 27.09 -51.83 28.14
C GLU A 465 26.50 -51.10 29.37
N ALA A 466 25.19 -51.28 29.59
CA ALA A 466 24.49 -50.53 30.61
C ALA A 466 24.77 -51.04 32.03
N PHE A 467 24.72 -50.11 32.99
CA PHE A 467 24.85 -50.37 34.43
C PHE A 467 26.14 -51.07 34.90
N LEU A 468 27.17 -51.14 34.05
CA LEU A 468 28.50 -51.64 34.38
C LEU A 468 29.11 -50.85 35.55
N GLY A 469 29.64 -51.58 36.54
CA GLY A 469 30.28 -50.98 37.70
C GLY A 469 29.37 -50.25 38.69
N ILE A 470 28.05 -50.26 38.49
CA ILE A 470 27.04 -49.76 39.46
C ILE A 470 26.69 -50.87 40.46
N ASP A 471 26.54 -50.54 41.75
CA ASP A 471 26.12 -51.54 42.74
C ASP A 471 24.71 -52.08 42.46
N ALA A 472 24.48 -53.35 42.81
CA ALA A 472 23.23 -54.06 42.52
C ALA A 472 21.99 -53.33 43.06
N GLY A 473 22.06 -52.75 44.26
CA GLY A 473 20.92 -52.04 44.86
C GLY A 473 20.60 -50.73 44.14
N ARG A 474 21.60 -49.96 43.70
CA ARG A 474 21.34 -48.76 42.87
C ARG A 474 20.81 -49.10 41.49
N ARG A 475 21.31 -50.18 40.89
CA ARG A 475 20.82 -50.69 39.61
C ARG A 475 19.35 -51.10 39.70
N GLU A 476 18.98 -51.81 40.76
CA GLU A 476 17.61 -52.20 41.06
C GLU A 476 16.67 -50.99 41.10
N VAL A 477 17.09 -49.92 41.78
CA VAL A 477 16.31 -48.67 41.88
C VAL A 477 16.21 -47.94 40.53
N LEU A 478 17.24 -47.99 39.68
CA LEU A 478 17.17 -47.44 38.31
C LEU A 478 16.19 -48.21 37.43
N LEU A 479 16.19 -49.55 37.52
CA LEU A 479 15.24 -50.40 36.81
C LEU A 479 13.81 -50.17 37.31
N GLN A 480 13.63 -50.03 38.62
CA GLN A 480 12.34 -49.66 39.22
C GLN A 480 11.85 -48.30 38.72
N PHE A 481 12.73 -47.33 38.54
CA PHE A 481 12.37 -46.04 37.96
C PHE A 481 11.90 -46.16 36.51
N ALA A 482 12.59 -46.96 35.70
CA ALA A 482 12.22 -47.20 34.31
C ALA A 482 10.84 -47.87 34.19
N ASP A 483 10.58 -48.91 34.99
CA ASP A 483 9.27 -49.59 35.07
C ASP A 483 8.15 -48.64 35.49
N ARG A 484 8.37 -47.80 36.52
CA ARG A 484 7.40 -46.77 36.95
C ARG A 484 7.17 -45.67 35.91
N ALA A 485 8.20 -45.33 35.13
CA ALA A 485 8.10 -44.38 34.02
C ALA A 485 7.44 -44.99 32.77
N GLY A 486 7.13 -46.29 32.80
CA GLY A 486 6.57 -47.05 31.69
C GLY A 486 7.54 -47.13 30.51
N ILE A 487 8.84 -47.30 30.78
CA ILE A 487 9.87 -47.41 29.75
C ILE A 487 10.35 -48.86 29.71
N ASP A 488 10.20 -49.49 28.56
CA ASP A 488 10.74 -50.81 28.27
C ASP A 488 12.23 -50.68 27.95
N LEU A 489 13.07 -51.51 28.56
CA LEU A 489 14.51 -51.47 28.38
C LEU A 489 14.99 -52.73 27.65
N ILE A 490 15.83 -52.55 26.63
CA ILE A 490 16.68 -53.60 26.08
C ILE A 490 18.10 -53.27 26.49
N VAL A 491 18.70 -54.16 27.29
CA VAL A 491 20.01 -53.92 27.90
C VAL A 491 20.95 -55.05 27.53
N ALA A 492 22.13 -54.70 27.01
CA ALA A 492 23.25 -55.62 26.89
C ALA A 492 24.20 -55.38 28.07
N THR A 493 24.38 -56.39 28.92
CA THR A 493 25.31 -56.29 30.05
C THR A 493 25.76 -57.67 30.53
N PRO A 494 27.03 -57.83 30.96
CA PRO A 494 27.53 -59.06 31.54
C PRO A 494 27.16 -59.24 33.03
N GLU A 495 26.59 -58.21 33.69
CA GLU A 495 26.38 -58.18 35.15
C GLU A 495 24.92 -58.36 35.60
N LEU A 496 23.95 -58.54 34.69
CA LEU A 496 22.55 -58.76 35.02
C LEU A 496 22.11 -60.17 34.64
N ASP A 497 21.49 -60.87 35.59
CA ASP A 497 20.76 -62.12 35.37
C ASP A 497 19.29 -61.88 34.92
N GLY A 498 18.83 -60.64 35.06
CA GLY A 498 17.47 -60.19 34.74
C GLY A 498 16.41 -60.64 35.73
N VAL A 499 16.78 -61.20 36.89
CA VAL A 499 15.84 -61.61 37.93
C VAL A 499 15.78 -60.52 38.99
N THR A 500 14.77 -59.64 38.93
CA THR A 500 14.71 -58.52 39.87
C THR A 500 13.29 -58.13 40.25
N PRO A 501 12.97 -58.05 41.56
CA PRO A 501 11.65 -57.62 42.01
C PRO A 501 11.33 -56.17 41.63
N ALA A 502 12.31 -55.37 41.17
CA ALA A 502 12.06 -54.01 40.68
C ALA A 502 11.31 -53.94 39.35
N LEU A 503 11.37 -54.97 38.51
CA LEU A 503 10.66 -55.02 37.23
C LEU A 503 9.35 -55.81 37.37
N THR A 504 8.37 -55.51 36.52
CA THR A 504 7.12 -56.29 36.46
C THR A 504 7.35 -57.64 35.76
N ALA A 505 8.10 -57.62 34.66
CA ALA A 505 8.56 -58.80 33.94
C ALA A 505 9.87 -58.48 33.21
N SER A 506 10.66 -59.50 32.92
CA SER A 506 11.91 -59.41 32.19
C SER A 506 12.12 -60.66 31.33
N SER A 507 12.84 -60.48 30.22
CA SER A 507 13.27 -61.57 29.35
C SER A 507 14.76 -61.43 29.15
N THR A 508 15.53 -62.41 29.62
CA THR A 508 16.99 -62.43 29.53
C THR A 508 17.41 -63.43 28.47
N LEU A 509 18.31 -63.01 27.58
CA LEU A 509 19.00 -63.90 26.65
C LEU A 509 20.43 -64.08 27.14
N PHE A 510 20.77 -65.29 27.60
CA PHE A 510 22.14 -65.64 27.94
C PHE A 510 22.88 -66.07 26.68
N ILE A 511 23.94 -65.35 26.36
CA ILE A 511 24.79 -65.61 25.20
C ILE A 511 26.12 -66.15 25.72
N GLU A 512 26.39 -67.42 25.49
CA GLU A 512 27.66 -68.07 25.85
C GLU A 512 28.47 -68.35 24.58
N LYS A 513 29.73 -67.92 24.56
CA LYS A 513 30.67 -68.25 23.49
C LYS A 513 31.66 -69.29 23.99
N THR A 514 31.66 -70.49 23.39
CA THR A 514 32.58 -71.57 23.78
C THR A 514 34.01 -71.29 23.31
N SER A 515 34.97 -72.05 23.85
CA SER A 515 36.38 -72.00 23.42
C SER A 515 36.59 -72.34 21.95
N GLU A 516 35.64 -73.05 21.32
CA GLU A 516 35.63 -73.39 19.89
C GLU A 516 34.99 -72.31 19.01
N GLN A 517 34.58 -71.19 19.62
CA GLN A 517 33.91 -70.04 18.99
C GLN A 517 32.44 -70.25 18.60
N ASP A 518 31.81 -71.34 19.03
CA ASP A 518 30.36 -71.52 18.89
C ASP A 518 29.61 -70.59 19.85
N VAL A 519 28.43 -70.12 19.41
CA VAL A 519 27.57 -69.21 20.17
C VAL A 519 26.29 -69.95 20.56
N PHE A 520 26.08 -70.13 21.85
CA PHE A 520 24.85 -70.67 22.41
C PHE A 520 24.00 -69.53 22.95
N VAL A 521 22.72 -69.55 22.62
CA VAL A 521 21.73 -68.60 23.13
C VAL A 521 20.69 -69.39 23.92
N SER A 522 20.47 -69.01 25.16
CA SER A 522 19.38 -69.53 25.99
C SER A 522 18.52 -68.39 26.50
N ASP A 523 17.21 -68.62 26.55
CA ASP A 523 16.20 -67.66 26.97
C ASP A 523 15.71 -67.97 28.38
N TYR A 524 15.49 -66.92 29.16
CA TYR A 524 14.90 -66.99 30.48
C TYR A 524 13.88 -65.87 30.67
N HIS A 525 12.65 -66.25 30.98
CA HIS A 525 11.56 -65.30 31.20
C HIS A 525 11.19 -65.27 32.68
N TRP A 526 11.24 -64.09 33.28
CA TRP A 526 10.88 -63.86 34.66
C TRP A 526 9.69 -62.90 34.73
N SER A 527 8.72 -63.23 35.59
CA SER A 527 7.63 -62.34 35.93
C SER A 527 7.58 -62.21 37.44
N ARG A 528 7.27 -61.00 37.93
CA ARG A 528 7.12 -60.76 39.36
C ARG A 528 5.98 -61.64 39.88
N PRO A 529 6.23 -62.53 40.85
CA PRO A 529 5.17 -63.30 41.46
C PRO A 529 4.14 -62.34 42.08
N GLY A 530 2.85 -62.58 41.85
CA GLY A 530 1.78 -61.84 42.51
C GLY A 530 1.88 -61.92 44.04
N PRO A 531 1.13 -61.10 44.80
CA PRO A 531 1.06 -61.25 46.25
C PRO A 531 0.72 -62.70 46.56
N GLN A 532 1.57 -63.35 47.36
CA GLN A 532 1.29 -64.73 47.75
C GLN A 532 -0.08 -64.75 48.43
N PRO A 533 -1.03 -65.57 47.94
CA PRO A 533 -2.25 -65.84 48.70
C PRO A 533 -1.84 -66.33 50.09
N GLY A 534 -2.58 -65.92 51.12
CA GLY A 534 -2.30 -66.38 52.47
C GLY A 534 -2.31 -67.91 52.54
N LEU A 535 -1.66 -68.51 53.55
CA LEU A 535 -1.50 -69.97 53.73
C LEU A 535 -2.82 -70.80 53.64
N LEU A 536 -3.98 -70.14 53.63
CA LEU A 536 -5.33 -70.74 53.58
C LEU A 536 -6.14 -70.37 52.31
N GLU A 537 -5.56 -69.68 51.34
CA GLU A 537 -6.21 -69.35 50.07
C GLU A 537 -5.69 -70.29 48.96
N GLN A 538 -6.62 -70.95 48.25
CA GLN A 538 -6.29 -71.87 47.16
C GLN A 538 -5.66 -71.11 45.98
N PRO A 539 -4.57 -71.60 45.38
CA PRO A 539 -4.01 -70.98 44.18
C PRO A 539 -5.02 -71.07 43.02
N ALA A 540 -5.13 -70.00 42.23
CA ALA A 540 -5.96 -70.00 41.03
C ALA A 540 -5.41 -71.04 40.04
N GLU A 541 -6.29 -71.90 39.52
CA GLU A 541 -5.91 -72.88 38.49
C GLU A 541 -5.39 -72.14 37.24
N PRO A 542 -4.31 -72.63 36.61
CA PRO A 542 -3.80 -72.03 35.39
C PRO A 542 -4.84 -72.15 34.27
N ALA A 543 -5.04 -71.07 33.53
CA ALA A 543 -5.94 -71.06 32.38
C ALA A 543 -5.39 -71.98 31.27
N GLU A 544 -6.27 -72.76 30.62
CA GLU A 544 -5.90 -73.68 29.52
C GLU A 544 -5.16 -73.01 28.35
N THR A 545 -5.18 -71.67 28.24
CA THR A 545 -4.42 -70.91 27.24
C THR A 545 -2.92 -70.91 27.48
N ASP A 546 -2.46 -71.16 28.71
CA ASP A 546 -1.04 -71.19 29.07
C ASP A 546 -0.40 -72.57 28.83
N LEU A 547 -1.19 -73.56 28.40
CA LEU A 547 -0.77 -74.91 28.03
C LEU A 547 -0.87 -75.10 26.51
N VAL A 548 -0.08 -74.36 25.72
CA VAL A 548 0.08 -74.66 24.29
C VAL A 548 1.56 -74.71 23.92
N LEU A 549 2.12 -75.92 23.99
CA LEU A 549 3.32 -76.33 23.25
C LEU A 549 2.90 -76.78 21.85
N GLY A 550 3.29 -76.06 20.79
CA GLY A 550 3.27 -76.60 19.42
C GLY A 550 2.84 -75.63 18.31
N VAL A 551 3.72 -75.48 17.33
CA VAL A 551 3.58 -74.74 16.06
C VAL A 551 2.30 -75.13 15.29
N ARG A 552 1.50 -74.16 14.84
CA ARG A 552 0.43 -74.37 13.84
C ARG A 552 0.95 -74.05 12.42
N PRO A 553 0.78 -74.94 11.43
CA PRO A 553 1.04 -74.62 10.04
C PRO A 553 -0.14 -73.86 9.41
N ALA A 554 0.19 -72.92 8.53
CA ALA A 554 -0.76 -72.14 7.75
C ALA A 554 -1.46 -73.01 6.68
N THR A 555 -2.79 -72.97 6.62
CA THR A 555 -3.53 -73.36 5.41
C THR A 555 -4.66 -72.37 5.11
N LYS A 556 -4.33 -71.51 4.14
CA LYS A 556 -5.11 -71.00 3.00
C LYS A 556 -6.60 -71.37 2.95
N GLY A 557 -7.43 -70.34 2.80
CA GLY A 557 -8.83 -70.49 2.41
C GLY A 557 -9.03 -70.91 0.96
N MET A 558 -10.20 -71.49 0.70
CA MET A 558 -10.87 -71.47 -0.59
C MET A 558 -12.37 -71.69 -0.37
N ASN A 559 -13.13 -70.89 -1.12
CA ASN A 559 -14.59 -70.81 -1.17
C ASN A 559 -15.27 -72.16 -1.48
N GLU A 560 -16.51 -72.34 -1.06
CA GLU A 560 -17.65 -72.44 -1.99
C GLU A 560 -19.01 -72.48 -1.25
N THR A 561 -19.91 -71.64 -1.77
CA THR A 561 -21.38 -71.63 -1.76
C THR A 561 -22.12 -72.90 -1.32
N THR A 562 -23.16 -72.76 -0.50
CA THR A 562 -24.56 -72.99 -0.93
C THR A 562 -25.58 -72.45 0.07
N ASP A 563 -26.62 -71.84 -0.51
CA ASP A 563 -27.94 -71.55 0.03
C ASP A 563 -28.65 -72.84 0.46
N GLU A 564 -29.37 -72.84 1.59
CA GLU A 564 -30.74 -73.40 1.74
C GLU A 564 -31.16 -73.51 3.23
N HIS A 565 -32.27 -72.81 3.53
CA HIS A 565 -33.33 -73.15 4.49
C HIS A 565 -32.99 -73.72 5.88
N ARG A 566 -33.12 -72.86 6.90
CA ARG A 566 -34.19 -72.98 7.91
C ARG A 566 -34.40 -71.71 8.72
#